data_AF-A0A4Q2UZZ5-F1
#
_entry.id   AF-A0A4Q2UZZ5-F1
#
_cell.length_a   1.000
_cell.length_b   1.000
_cell.length_c   1.000
_cell.angle_alpha   90.00
_cell.angle_beta   90.00
_cell.angle_gamma   90.00
#
_symmetry.space_group_name_H-M   'P 1'
#
loop_
_entity.id
_entity.type
_entity.pdbx_description
1 polymer ?
#
loop_
_entity_poly.entity_id
_entity_poly.type
_entity_poly.pdbx_seq_one_letter_code
_entity_poly.pdbx_strand_id
1 'polypeptide(L)'
;DGKLHGKGDKYNNSAFDILNHKARLLVKEAGERFRATWKGPKETTVLEAWRNPVNRNKAIRQRAILQATEASTEIWNAYLKDRRSRQITTYRPLALTEGWGRESLAYYQGMTRPESTLGMQLRTECVGLNWYLNKCHVLRDVKLPSSNAVVRVRVEATCTCGYPNQTVYHMFMECPDLHDARLLLIRKVKHFRWETLLTTDLKIAVHWAMMYFRLEQFSIARLDSMFYVNAGGS
;
A
#
# COMPACT_ATOMS: atom_id res chain seq x y z
N ASP A 1 -62.12 -4.01 -22.32
CA ASP A 1 -61.01 -4.48 -21.47
C ASP A 1 -59.65 -4.30 -22.12
N GLY A 2 -59.10 -3.09 -22.06
CA GLY A 2 -57.77 -2.77 -22.59
C GLY A 2 -56.74 -2.69 -21.48
N LYS A 3 -56.08 -3.82 -21.14
CA LYS A 3 -54.92 -3.81 -20.23
C LYS A 3 -53.69 -3.33 -20.99
N LEU A 4 -53.32 -2.07 -20.76
CA LEU A 4 -51.99 -1.54 -21.09
C LEU A 4 -50.96 -2.25 -20.21
N HIS A 5 -50.25 -3.21 -20.79
CA HIS A 5 -49.01 -3.74 -20.22
C HIS A 5 -47.93 -2.65 -20.28
N GLY A 6 -47.77 -1.91 -19.18
CA GLY A 6 -46.61 -1.06 -18.97
C GLY A 6 -45.35 -1.91 -18.90
N LYS A 7 -44.61 -1.99 -20.00
CA LYS A 7 -43.23 -2.47 -20.01
C LYS A 7 -42.40 -1.48 -19.19
N GLY A 8 -41.95 -1.91 -18.02
CA GLY A 8 -40.95 -1.19 -17.26
C GLY A 8 -39.64 -1.20 -18.04
N ASP A 9 -39.34 -0.08 -18.69
CA ASP A 9 -38.05 0.14 -19.35
C ASP A 9 -36.94 0.12 -18.29
N LYS A 10 -36.25 -1.00 -18.19
CA LYS A 10 -34.95 -1.09 -17.51
C LYS A 10 -33.91 -0.42 -18.41
N TYR A 11 -33.90 0.90 -18.47
CA TYR A 11 -32.76 1.62 -19.03
C TYR A 11 -31.54 1.30 -18.16
N ASN A 12 -30.56 0.59 -18.74
CA ASN A 12 -29.23 0.48 -18.17
C ASN A 12 -28.64 1.90 -18.17
N ASN A 13 -28.70 2.59 -17.03
CA ASN A 13 -28.05 3.87 -16.84
C ASN A 13 -26.60 3.76 -17.29
N SER A 14 -26.17 4.65 -18.20
CA SER A 14 -24.79 4.66 -18.63
C SER A 14 -23.87 4.99 -17.44
N ALA A 15 -22.60 4.63 -17.52
CA ALA A 15 -21.62 5.03 -16.50
C ALA A 15 -21.61 6.56 -16.29
N PHE A 16 -21.87 7.34 -17.35
CA PHE A 16 -21.99 8.79 -17.27
C PHE A 16 -23.23 9.25 -16.51
N ASP A 17 -24.38 8.60 -16.69
CA ASP A 17 -25.60 8.93 -15.95
C ASP A 17 -25.43 8.68 -14.46
N ILE A 18 -24.78 7.57 -14.10
CA ILE A 18 -24.45 7.23 -12.71
C ILE A 18 -23.50 8.27 -12.11
N LEU A 19 -22.45 8.65 -12.84
CA LEU A 19 -21.50 9.67 -12.39
C LEU A 19 -22.18 11.04 -12.22
N ASN A 20 -23.00 11.45 -13.17
CA ASN A 20 -23.70 12.73 -13.13
C ASN A 20 -24.72 12.77 -11.98
N HIS A 21 -25.45 11.67 -11.75
CA HIS A 21 -26.33 11.53 -10.59
C HIS A 21 -25.56 11.65 -9.27
N LYS A 22 -24.45 10.93 -9.11
CA LYS A 22 -23.58 11.01 -7.92
C LYS A 22 -23.01 12.41 -7.71
N ALA A 23 -22.59 13.10 -8.78
CA ALA A 23 -22.11 14.46 -8.72
C ALA A 23 -23.20 15.43 -8.22
N ARG A 24 -24.44 15.29 -8.69
CA ARG A 24 -25.58 16.10 -8.20
C ARG A 24 -25.88 15.86 -6.73
N LEU A 25 -25.87 14.60 -6.28
CA LEU A 25 -26.04 14.25 -4.88
C LEU A 25 -24.93 14.88 -4.01
N LEU A 26 -23.68 14.78 -4.45
CA LEU A 26 -22.54 15.38 -3.75
C LEU A 26 -22.70 16.91 -3.59
N VAL A 27 -23.12 17.60 -4.65
CA VAL A 27 -23.37 19.06 -4.61
C VAL A 27 -24.51 19.39 -3.64
N LYS A 28 -25.59 18.60 -3.65
CA LYS A 28 -26.74 18.79 -2.76
C LYS A 28 -26.32 18.64 -1.30
N GLU A 29 -25.67 17.53 -0.95
CA GLU A 29 -25.20 17.26 0.41
C GLU A 29 -24.16 18.29 0.90
N ALA A 30 -23.23 18.68 0.03
CA ALA A 30 -22.26 19.72 0.34
C ALA A 30 -22.95 21.06 0.62
N GLY A 31 -24.00 21.38 -0.15
CA GLY A 31 -24.81 22.59 0.05
C GLY A 31 -25.60 22.57 1.35
N GLU A 32 -26.24 21.44 1.70
CA GLU A 32 -26.95 21.26 2.96
C GLU A 32 -26.01 21.44 4.16
N ARG A 33 -24.83 20.80 4.12
CA ARG A 33 -23.84 20.93 5.19
C ARG A 33 -23.28 22.34 5.28
N PHE A 34 -22.95 22.96 4.14
CA PHE A 34 -22.47 24.34 4.10
C PHE A 34 -23.47 25.31 4.72
N ARG A 35 -24.77 25.13 4.43
CA ARG A 35 -25.83 25.94 5.05
C ARG A 35 -25.88 25.75 6.57
N ALA A 36 -25.77 24.52 7.05
CA ALA A 36 -25.83 24.21 8.47
C ALA A 36 -24.61 24.73 9.27
N THR A 37 -23.43 24.82 8.63
CA THR A 37 -22.17 25.19 9.30
C THR A 37 -21.67 26.60 8.99
N TRP A 38 -22.40 27.38 8.19
CA TRP A 38 -22.00 28.73 7.81
C TRP A 38 -21.95 29.67 9.03
N LYS A 39 -20.79 30.31 9.23
CA LYS A 39 -20.53 31.31 10.27
C LYS A 39 -19.95 32.60 9.69
N GLY A 40 -20.27 32.91 8.43
CA GLY A 40 -19.70 34.07 7.75
C GLY A 40 -20.24 35.41 8.27
N PRO A 41 -19.81 36.51 7.64
CA PRO A 41 -20.23 37.87 8.01
C PRO A 41 -21.75 38.00 8.00
N LYS A 42 -22.31 38.78 8.93
CA LYS A 42 -23.77 39.00 9.05
C LYS A 42 -24.39 39.58 7.77
N GLU A 43 -23.59 40.29 6.97
CA GLU A 43 -24.00 40.97 5.74
C GLU A 43 -24.13 40.03 4.54
N THR A 44 -23.47 38.86 4.56
CA THR A 44 -23.51 37.90 3.44
C THR A 44 -24.48 36.78 3.75
N THR A 45 -25.52 36.66 2.93
CA THR A 45 -26.46 35.55 3.07
C THR A 45 -25.77 34.22 2.70
N VAL A 46 -26.24 33.13 3.30
CA VAL A 46 -25.73 31.78 3.02
C VAL A 46 -25.84 31.42 1.53
N LEU A 47 -26.90 31.91 0.86
CA LEU A 47 -27.14 31.71 -0.56
C LEU A 47 -26.11 32.44 -1.43
N GLU A 48 -25.78 33.69 -1.10
CA GLU A 48 -24.73 34.46 -1.79
C GLU A 48 -23.35 33.81 -1.58
N ALA A 49 -23.06 33.39 -0.35
CA ALA A 49 -21.85 32.68 -0.03
C ALA A 49 -21.70 31.35 -0.80
N TRP A 50 -22.80 30.63 -1.02
CA TRP A 50 -22.82 29.40 -1.84
C TRP A 50 -22.76 29.66 -3.34
N ARG A 51 -23.26 30.80 -3.83
CA ARG A 51 -23.11 31.22 -5.23
C ARG A 51 -21.65 31.51 -5.58
N ASN A 52 -20.85 31.94 -4.61
CA ASN A 52 -19.41 32.11 -4.79
C ASN A 52 -18.73 30.76 -5.14
N PRO A 53 -18.11 30.64 -6.33
CA PRO A 53 -17.48 29.39 -6.77
C PRO A 53 -16.38 28.88 -5.84
N VAL A 54 -15.62 29.77 -5.19
CA VAL A 54 -14.51 29.39 -4.30
C VAL A 54 -15.04 28.67 -3.06
N ASN A 55 -16.04 29.26 -2.40
CA ASN A 55 -16.68 28.67 -1.22
C ASN A 55 -17.37 27.35 -1.56
N ARG A 56 -18.13 27.35 -2.66
CA ARG A 56 -18.84 26.15 -3.15
C ARG A 56 -17.87 25.01 -3.45
N ASN A 57 -16.82 25.27 -4.22
CA ASN A 57 -15.85 24.25 -4.60
C ASN A 57 -15.08 23.73 -3.38
N LYS A 58 -14.76 24.60 -2.41
CA LYS A 58 -14.15 24.19 -1.13
C LYS A 58 -15.07 23.25 -0.35
N ALA A 59 -16.34 23.59 -0.22
CA ALA A 59 -17.32 22.76 0.49
C ALA A 59 -17.55 21.41 -0.20
N ILE A 60 -17.71 21.41 -1.53
CA ILE A 60 -17.84 20.17 -2.33
C ILE A 60 -16.60 19.30 -2.15
N ARG A 61 -15.39 19.87 -2.25
CA ARG A 61 -14.13 19.14 -2.07
C ARG A 61 -14.03 18.53 -0.68
N GLN A 62 -14.40 19.27 0.37
CA GLN A 62 -14.41 18.75 1.74
C GLN A 62 -15.38 17.57 1.89
N ARG A 63 -16.59 17.67 1.32
CA ARG A 63 -17.56 16.57 1.35
C ARG A 63 -17.08 15.36 0.57
N ALA A 64 -16.48 15.58 -0.61
CA ALA A 64 -15.92 14.51 -1.43
C ALA A 64 -14.78 13.77 -0.71
N ILE A 65 -13.86 14.50 -0.07
CA ILE A 65 -12.79 13.90 0.72
C ILE A 65 -13.35 13.08 1.88
N LEU A 66 -14.38 13.59 2.57
CA LEU A 66 -15.01 12.87 3.68
C LEU A 66 -15.67 11.57 3.20
N GLN A 67 -16.55 11.64 2.20
CA GLN A 67 -17.20 10.44 1.64
C GLN A 67 -16.18 9.43 1.11
N ALA A 68 -15.13 9.89 0.42
CA ALA A 68 -14.08 9.01 -0.08
C ALA A 68 -13.29 8.36 1.07
N THR A 69 -13.05 9.09 2.16
CA THR A 69 -12.35 8.56 3.35
C THR A 69 -13.21 7.52 4.06
N GLU A 70 -14.50 7.79 4.26
CA GLU A 70 -15.48 6.86 4.86
C GLU A 70 -15.57 5.57 4.03
N ALA A 71 -15.85 5.69 2.73
CA ALA A 71 -15.95 4.54 1.82
C ALA A 71 -14.65 3.74 1.76
N SER A 72 -13.50 4.40 1.68
CA SER A 72 -12.20 3.70 1.65
C SER A 72 -11.92 2.98 2.96
N THR A 73 -12.31 3.56 4.10
CA THR A 73 -12.17 2.93 5.42
C THR A 73 -13.05 1.69 5.52
N GLU A 74 -14.29 1.75 5.03
CA GLU A 74 -15.20 0.59 4.98
C GLU A 74 -14.65 -0.53 4.09
N ILE A 75 -14.20 -0.20 2.87
CA ILE A 75 -13.60 -1.14 1.93
C ILE A 75 -12.34 -1.77 2.55
N TRP A 76 -11.49 -0.96 3.18
CA TRP A 76 -10.29 -1.44 3.86
C TRP A 76 -10.64 -2.41 4.99
N ASN A 77 -11.58 -2.05 5.86
CA ASN A 77 -12.02 -2.89 6.97
C ASN A 77 -12.64 -4.21 6.48
N ALA A 78 -13.43 -4.18 5.40
CA ALA A 78 -13.97 -5.38 4.77
C ALA A 78 -12.84 -6.27 4.22
N TYR A 79 -11.85 -5.68 3.55
CA TYR A 79 -10.66 -6.37 3.07
C TYR A 79 -9.87 -7.01 4.21
N LEU A 80 -9.67 -6.30 5.33
CA LEU A 80 -8.97 -6.86 6.49
C LEU A 80 -9.74 -8.05 7.10
N LYS A 81 -11.07 -8.01 7.14
CA LYS A 81 -11.91 -9.11 7.63
C LYS A 81 -11.82 -10.34 6.73
N ASP A 82 -11.99 -10.18 5.41
CA ASP A 82 -11.87 -11.27 4.43
C ASP A 82 -10.47 -11.87 4.43
N ARG A 83 -9.43 -11.06 4.54
CA ARG A 83 -8.06 -11.58 4.58
C ARG A 83 -7.79 -12.35 5.87
N ARG A 84 -8.32 -11.92 7.02
CA ARG A 84 -8.19 -12.64 8.29
C ARG A 84 -8.84 -14.02 8.23
N SER A 85 -10.00 -14.17 7.57
CA SER A 85 -10.67 -15.48 7.47
C SER A 85 -9.90 -16.47 6.60
N ARG A 86 -9.08 -15.99 5.66
CA ARG A 86 -8.25 -16.82 4.75
C ARG A 86 -6.82 -17.01 5.24
N GLN A 87 -6.44 -16.43 6.38
CA GLN A 87 -5.06 -16.39 6.82
C GLN A 87 -4.66 -17.71 7.49
N ILE A 88 -3.69 -18.40 6.92
CA ILE A 88 -3.17 -19.68 7.43
C ILE A 88 -2.00 -19.44 8.40
N THR A 89 -1.32 -18.29 8.30
CA THR A 89 -0.12 -17.97 9.09
C THR A 89 -0.44 -17.06 10.27
N THR A 90 0.27 -17.25 11.39
CA THR A 90 0.18 -16.35 12.56
C THR A 90 0.74 -14.95 12.26
N TYR A 91 1.70 -14.85 11.35
CA TYR A 91 2.31 -13.60 10.92
C TYR A 91 1.44 -12.82 9.92
N ARG A 92 1.39 -11.49 10.07
CA ARG A 92 0.64 -10.54 9.24
C ARG A 92 1.55 -9.38 8.77
N PRO A 93 1.52 -9.01 7.47
CA PRO A 93 2.20 -7.80 6.99
C PRO A 93 1.79 -6.55 7.76
N LEU A 94 2.76 -5.69 8.10
CA LEU A 94 2.54 -4.49 8.92
C LEU A 94 1.62 -3.46 8.27
N ALA A 95 1.58 -3.39 6.93
CA ALA A 95 0.61 -2.52 6.25
C ALA A 95 -0.86 -2.90 6.56
N LEU A 96 -1.13 -4.11 7.07
CA LEU A 96 -2.48 -4.58 7.39
C LEU A 96 -2.83 -4.40 8.86
N THR A 97 -1.85 -4.15 9.73
CA THR A 97 -2.12 -3.95 11.16
C THR A 97 -2.69 -2.55 11.42
N GLU A 98 -2.49 -1.61 10.50
CA GLU A 98 -2.98 -0.24 10.57
C GLU A 98 -4.35 -0.03 9.90
N GLY A 99 -5.01 1.05 10.32
CA GLY A 99 -6.22 1.54 9.70
C GLY A 99 -5.96 2.23 8.36
N TRP A 100 -7.03 2.53 7.64
CA TRP A 100 -6.95 3.38 6.46
C TRP A 100 -6.61 4.82 6.88
N GLY A 101 -5.59 5.44 6.26
CA GLY A 101 -5.26 6.82 6.61
C GLY A 101 -4.03 7.38 5.91
N ARG A 102 -3.84 8.69 6.09
CA ARG A 102 -2.66 9.42 5.61
C ARG A 102 -1.42 9.19 6.46
N GLU A 103 -1.59 8.70 7.68
CA GLU A 103 -0.48 8.40 8.61
C GLU A 103 0.50 7.40 7.99
N SER A 104 -0.01 6.41 7.26
CA SER A 104 0.80 5.46 6.49
C SER A 104 1.71 6.10 5.45
N LEU A 105 1.35 7.27 4.92
CA LEU A 105 2.17 7.99 3.95
C LEU A 105 3.33 8.73 4.63
N ALA A 106 3.16 9.13 5.89
CA ALA A 106 4.17 9.87 6.63
C ALA A 106 5.45 9.05 6.83
N TYR A 107 5.36 7.71 6.89
CA TYR A 107 6.53 6.84 7.00
C TYR A 107 7.52 6.97 5.83
N TYR A 108 7.06 7.43 4.67
CA TYR A 108 7.89 7.59 3.47
C TYR A 108 8.43 9.01 3.29
N GLN A 109 8.16 9.91 4.24
CA GLN A 109 8.59 11.29 4.14
C GLN A 109 10.13 11.38 4.12
N GLY A 110 10.68 12.11 3.15
CA GLY A 110 12.14 12.27 3.00
C GLY A 110 12.87 11.01 2.49
N MET A 111 12.12 10.02 1.99
CA MET A 111 12.68 8.87 1.27
C MET A 111 12.74 9.13 -0.23
N THR A 112 13.76 8.60 -0.89
CA THR A 112 13.85 8.63 -2.34
C THR A 112 12.77 7.73 -2.98
N ARG A 113 12.58 7.83 -4.30
CA ARG A 113 11.65 6.94 -5.03
C ARG A 113 11.96 5.45 -4.84
N PRO A 114 13.21 4.96 -5.04
CA PRO A 114 13.52 3.54 -4.83
C PRO A 114 13.34 3.13 -3.37
N GLU A 115 13.72 3.98 -2.41
CA GLU A 115 13.49 3.74 -0.99
C GLU A 115 11.99 3.58 -0.67
N SER A 116 11.17 4.52 -1.13
CA SER A 116 9.72 4.51 -0.89
C SER A 116 9.05 3.29 -1.52
N THR A 117 9.52 2.91 -2.71
CA THR A 117 9.01 1.74 -3.44
C THR A 117 9.34 0.46 -2.69
N LEU A 118 10.61 0.26 -2.29
CA LEU A 118 10.98 -0.91 -1.50
C LEU A 118 10.27 -0.91 -0.15
N GLY A 119 10.19 0.23 0.55
CA GLY A 119 9.47 0.34 1.82
C GLY A 119 8.02 -0.12 1.71
N MET A 120 7.32 0.29 0.64
CA MET A 120 5.95 -0.16 0.37
C MET A 120 5.89 -1.68 0.13
N GLN A 121 6.82 -2.22 -0.67
CA GLN A 121 6.91 -3.66 -0.93
C GLN A 121 7.17 -4.47 0.34
N LEU A 122 8.05 -3.98 1.23
CA LEU A 122 8.35 -4.62 2.52
C LEU A 122 7.12 -4.63 3.44
N ARG A 123 6.44 -3.48 3.58
CA ARG A 123 5.28 -3.35 4.49
C ARG A 123 4.07 -4.15 4.04
N THR A 124 3.85 -4.25 2.73
CA THR A 124 2.75 -5.01 2.13
C THR A 124 3.09 -6.48 1.89
N GLU A 125 4.38 -6.83 1.98
CA GLU A 125 4.95 -8.12 1.59
C GLU A 125 4.77 -8.48 0.10
N CYS A 126 4.44 -7.49 -0.72
CA CYS A 126 4.44 -7.60 -2.17
C CYS A 126 5.85 -7.30 -2.72
N VAL A 127 6.85 -8.07 -2.28
CA VAL A 127 8.26 -7.89 -2.61
C VAL A 127 8.78 -9.12 -3.35
N GLY A 128 9.84 -8.97 -4.17
CA GLY A 128 10.45 -10.05 -4.94
C GLY A 128 11.19 -11.12 -4.13
N LEU A 129 10.66 -11.53 -2.97
CA LEU A 129 11.12 -12.69 -2.20
C LEU A 129 10.38 -13.96 -2.64
N ASN A 130 11.00 -15.11 -2.42
CA ASN A 130 10.54 -16.41 -2.94
C ASN A 130 9.09 -16.74 -2.58
N TRP A 131 8.63 -16.44 -1.36
CA TRP A 131 7.25 -16.69 -0.97
C TRP A 131 6.23 -15.94 -1.85
N TYR A 132 6.46 -14.64 -2.07
CA TYR A 132 5.56 -13.82 -2.88
C TYR A 132 5.63 -14.21 -4.36
N LEU A 133 6.85 -14.45 -4.88
CA LEU A 133 7.04 -14.91 -6.25
C LEU A 133 6.36 -16.26 -6.52
N ASN A 134 6.44 -17.20 -5.56
CA ASN A 134 5.76 -18.49 -5.64
C ASN A 134 4.23 -18.32 -5.66
N LYS A 135 3.69 -17.44 -4.82
CA LYS A 135 2.27 -17.09 -4.76
C LYS A 135 1.78 -16.45 -6.07
N CYS A 136 2.62 -15.66 -6.73
CA CYS A 136 2.35 -15.11 -8.05
C CYS A 136 2.60 -16.10 -9.20
N HIS A 137 2.97 -17.35 -8.90
CA HIS A 137 3.29 -18.38 -9.89
C HIS A 137 4.41 -17.99 -10.86
N VAL A 138 5.38 -17.18 -10.40
CA VAL A 138 6.50 -16.72 -11.21
C VAL A 138 7.40 -17.90 -11.60
N LEU A 139 7.85 -17.89 -12.86
CA LEU A 139 8.84 -18.82 -13.40
C LEU A 139 10.20 -18.12 -13.50
N ARG A 140 11.28 -18.86 -13.24
CA ARG A 140 12.66 -18.40 -13.46
C ARG A 140 13.39 -19.33 -14.41
N ASP A 141 14.27 -18.74 -15.21
CA ASP A 141 15.17 -19.47 -16.08
C ASP A 141 16.30 -20.10 -15.25
N VAL A 142 16.44 -21.41 -15.33
CA VAL A 142 17.49 -22.19 -14.67
C VAL A 142 18.30 -22.90 -15.74
N LYS A 143 19.62 -22.64 -15.75
CA LYS A 143 20.55 -23.36 -16.62
C LYS A 143 20.81 -24.74 -16.02
N LEU A 144 20.65 -25.80 -16.82
CA LEU A 144 20.91 -27.15 -16.36
C LEU A 144 22.42 -27.36 -16.11
N PRO A 145 22.82 -28.02 -15.01
CA PRO A 145 24.25 -28.23 -14.72
C PRO A 145 24.99 -29.00 -15.81
N SER A 146 24.28 -29.88 -16.53
CA SER A 146 24.81 -30.80 -17.54
C SER A 146 24.59 -30.35 -18.98
N SER A 147 24.00 -29.18 -19.22
CA SER A 147 23.66 -28.70 -20.58
C SER A 147 23.60 -27.18 -20.66
N ASN A 148 23.82 -26.62 -21.85
CA ASN A 148 23.54 -25.21 -22.11
C ASN A 148 22.04 -24.88 -22.23
N ALA A 149 21.17 -25.89 -22.08
CA ALA A 149 19.73 -25.69 -22.04
C ALA A 149 19.29 -24.90 -20.80
N VAL A 150 18.36 -23.97 -21.04
CA VAL A 150 17.69 -23.17 -20.02
C VAL A 150 16.26 -23.69 -19.89
N VAL A 151 15.84 -24.02 -18.67
CA VAL A 151 14.49 -24.50 -18.36
C VAL A 151 13.80 -23.51 -17.45
N ARG A 152 12.52 -23.24 -17.70
CA ARG A 152 11.69 -22.41 -16.82
C ARG A 152 11.13 -23.25 -15.68
N VAL A 153 11.53 -22.92 -14.46
CA VAL A 153 11.07 -23.61 -13.25
C VAL A 153 10.31 -22.62 -12.38
N ARG A 154 9.24 -23.10 -11.72
CA ARG A 154 8.51 -22.28 -10.75
C ARG A 154 9.44 -21.89 -9.60
N VAL A 155 9.37 -20.63 -9.18
CA VAL A 155 10.07 -20.17 -7.98
C VAL A 155 9.43 -20.87 -6.78
N GLU A 156 10.20 -21.68 -6.06
CA GLU A 156 9.78 -22.27 -4.79
C GLU A 156 9.71 -21.21 -3.70
N ALA A 157 8.84 -21.39 -2.70
CA ALA A 157 8.68 -20.42 -1.61
C ALA A 157 9.85 -20.44 -0.60
N THR A 158 10.67 -21.49 -0.63
CA THR A 158 11.71 -21.80 0.34
C THR A 158 12.83 -20.77 0.34
N CYS A 159 13.38 -20.49 1.53
CA CYS A 159 14.61 -19.72 1.69
C CYS A 159 15.83 -20.64 1.49
N THR A 160 16.98 -20.05 1.13
CA THR A 160 18.26 -20.77 1.01
C THR A 160 18.70 -21.41 2.32
N CYS A 161 18.30 -20.84 3.47
CA CYS A 161 18.56 -21.41 4.79
C CYS A 161 17.67 -22.63 5.11
N GLY A 162 16.80 -23.07 4.19
CA GLY A 162 15.87 -24.18 4.37
C GLY A 162 14.51 -23.81 4.97
N TYR A 163 14.27 -22.55 5.34
CA TYR A 163 12.98 -22.13 5.88
C TYR A 163 11.88 -22.21 4.79
N PRO A 164 10.67 -22.74 5.09
CA PRO A 164 9.69 -23.07 4.05
C PRO A 164 9.15 -21.88 3.28
N ASN A 165 9.07 -20.70 3.91
CA ASN A 165 8.52 -19.49 3.31
C ASN A 165 9.48 -18.31 3.53
N GLN A 166 10.20 -17.90 2.48
CA GLN A 166 11.03 -16.69 2.51
C GLN A 166 10.16 -15.43 2.51
N THR A 167 9.65 -15.09 3.69
CA THR A 167 8.83 -13.90 3.96
C THR A 167 9.71 -12.72 4.36
N VAL A 168 9.13 -11.51 4.37
CA VAL A 168 9.84 -10.32 4.87
C VAL A 168 10.18 -10.50 6.35
N TYR A 169 9.24 -11.02 7.13
CA TYR A 169 9.45 -11.33 8.55
C TYR A 169 10.59 -12.32 8.75
N HIS A 170 10.59 -13.45 8.03
CA HIS A 170 11.67 -14.43 8.11
C HIS A 170 13.03 -13.77 7.84
N MET A 171 13.15 -13.03 6.74
CA MET A 171 14.42 -12.42 6.34
C MET A 171 14.94 -11.42 7.40
N PHE A 172 14.06 -10.57 7.95
CA PHE A 172 14.44 -9.61 8.98
C PHE A 172 14.64 -10.21 10.36
N MET A 173 13.86 -11.22 10.76
CA MET A 173 13.72 -11.63 12.17
C MET A 173 14.29 -13.02 12.48
N GLU A 174 14.36 -13.93 11.51
CA GLU A 174 14.59 -15.36 11.77
C GLU A 174 15.73 -15.97 10.93
N CYS A 175 15.93 -15.53 9.70
CA CYS A 175 16.88 -16.11 8.75
C CYS A 175 18.31 -16.21 9.33
N PRO A 176 18.88 -17.41 9.50
CA PRO A 176 20.22 -17.57 10.05
C PRO A 176 21.31 -17.09 9.08
N ASP A 177 21.10 -17.23 7.77
CA ASP A 177 22.02 -16.71 6.73
C ASP A 177 22.22 -15.19 6.81
N LEU A 178 21.30 -14.48 7.48
CA LEU A 178 21.32 -13.02 7.67
C LEU A 178 21.63 -12.61 9.10
N HIS A 179 22.12 -13.52 9.96
CA HIS A 179 22.36 -13.23 11.38
C HIS A 179 23.31 -12.04 11.58
N ASP A 180 24.51 -12.09 10.99
CA ASP A 180 25.52 -11.05 11.15
C ASP A 180 25.06 -9.71 10.59
N ALA A 181 24.39 -9.74 9.42
CA ALA A 181 23.78 -8.56 8.83
C ALA A 181 22.71 -7.96 9.75
N ARG A 182 21.89 -8.80 10.41
CA ARG A 182 20.87 -8.36 11.36
C ARG A 182 21.48 -7.71 12.59
N LEU A 183 22.64 -8.18 13.07
CA LEU A 183 23.36 -7.51 14.18
C LEU A 183 23.73 -6.06 13.82
N LEU A 184 24.09 -5.78 12.56
CA LEU A 184 24.34 -4.41 12.09
C LEU A 184 23.07 -3.56 12.11
N LEU A 185 21.95 -4.12 11.68
CA LEU A 185 20.64 -3.46 11.74
C LEU A 185 20.26 -3.12 13.18
N ILE A 186 20.38 -4.09 14.09
CA ILE A 186 20.07 -3.92 15.52
C ILE A 186 20.91 -2.78 16.12
N ARG A 187 22.21 -2.72 15.82
CA ARG A 187 23.10 -1.65 16.27
C ARG A 187 22.67 -0.27 15.77
N LYS A 188 22.16 -0.17 14.54
CA LYS A 188 21.70 1.09 13.95
C LYS A 188 20.37 1.56 14.51
N VAL A 189 19.39 0.66 14.65
CA VAL A 189 18.05 0.99 15.14
C VAL A 189 18.05 1.19 16.66
N LYS A 190 18.94 0.52 17.41
CA LYS A 190 19.03 0.52 18.89
C LYS A 190 17.84 -0.09 19.63
N HIS A 191 16.71 -0.32 18.96
CA HIS A 191 15.52 -0.96 19.49
C HIS A 191 14.92 -1.90 18.42
N PHE A 192 15.14 -3.21 18.54
CA PHE A 192 14.79 -4.13 17.47
C PHE A 192 13.45 -4.83 17.72
N ARG A 193 12.39 -4.27 17.14
CA ARG A 193 11.03 -4.81 17.25
C ARG A 193 10.37 -4.86 15.88
N TRP A 194 9.68 -5.96 15.60
CA TRP A 194 8.96 -6.12 14.34
C TRP A 194 7.95 -4.99 14.13
N GLU A 195 7.20 -4.61 15.17
CA GLU A 195 6.13 -3.61 15.08
C GLU A 195 6.61 -2.21 14.64
N THR A 196 7.84 -1.85 15.00
CA THR A 196 8.42 -0.51 14.71
C THR A 196 9.35 -0.52 13.50
N LEU A 197 9.90 -1.69 13.13
CA LEU A 197 10.95 -1.80 12.11
C LEU A 197 10.52 -1.27 10.74
N LEU A 198 9.30 -1.60 10.28
CA LEU A 198 8.77 -1.13 9.00
C LEU A 198 7.76 0.02 9.17
N THR A 199 7.87 0.77 10.25
CA THR A 199 7.10 2.00 10.49
C THR A 199 8.06 3.11 10.91
N THR A 200 8.41 3.18 12.20
CA THR A 200 9.35 4.17 12.77
C THR A 200 10.73 4.09 12.13
N ASP A 201 11.25 2.88 11.91
CA ASP A 201 12.62 2.67 11.43
C ASP A 201 12.69 2.33 9.93
N LEU A 202 11.62 2.64 9.19
CA LEU A 202 11.41 2.15 7.83
C LEU A 202 12.58 2.48 6.89
N LYS A 203 13.13 3.69 6.97
CA LYS A 203 14.26 4.08 6.12
C LYS A 203 15.48 3.20 6.36
N ILE A 204 15.84 2.96 7.63
CA ILE A 204 16.98 2.11 7.99
C ILE A 204 16.72 0.67 7.51
N ALA A 205 15.51 0.14 7.74
CA ALA A 205 15.13 -1.20 7.30
C ALA A 205 15.19 -1.36 5.77
N VAL A 206 14.78 -0.34 5.02
CA VAL A 206 14.85 -0.31 3.55
C VAL A 206 16.29 -0.37 3.06
N HIS A 207 17.18 0.46 3.62
CA HIS A 207 18.59 0.45 3.22
C HIS A 207 19.26 -0.89 3.54
N TRP A 208 18.89 -1.50 4.66
CA TRP A 208 19.35 -2.85 5.01
C TRP A 208 18.83 -3.89 4.00
N ALA A 209 17.53 -3.89 3.70
CA ALA A 209 16.94 -4.81 2.73
C ALA A 209 17.53 -4.64 1.32
N MET A 210 17.83 -3.42 0.87
CA MET A 210 18.50 -3.17 -0.42
C MET A 210 19.83 -3.90 -0.54
N MET A 211 20.59 -3.98 0.57
CA MET A 211 21.87 -4.68 0.61
C MET A 211 21.70 -6.19 0.66
N TYR A 212 20.83 -6.68 1.55
CA TYR A 212 20.86 -8.09 1.95
C TYR A 212 19.78 -8.96 1.30
N PHE A 213 18.68 -8.41 0.80
CA PHE A 213 17.65 -9.20 0.09
C PHE A 213 18.05 -9.55 -1.34
N ARG A 214 19.14 -8.96 -1.86
CA ARG A 214 19.67 -9.21 -3.21
C ARG A 214 18.65 -9.01 -4.34
N LEU A 215 17.73 -8.06 -4.15
CA LEU A 215 16.74 -7.68 -5.15
C LEU A 215 17.42 -6.89 -6.28
N GLU A 216 17.55 -7.49 -7.47
CA GLU A 216 18.27 -6.93 -8.62
C GLU A 216 17.69 -5.59 -9.11
N GLN A 217 16.38 -5.42 -9.01
CA GLN A 217 15.67 -4.20 -9.40
C GLN A 217 16.08 -2.96 -8.56
N PHE A 218 16.77 -3.17 -7.43
CA PHE A 218 17.33 -2.09 -6.59
C PHE A 218 18.87 -2.05 -6.62
N SER A 219 19.51 -2.73 -7.56
CA SER A 219 20.98 -2.82 -7.66
C SER A 219 21.69 -1.47 -7.74
N ILE A 220 21.13 -0.50 -8.48
CA ILE A 220 21.69 0.85 -8.58
C ILE A 220 21.50 1.62 -7.26
N ALA A 221 20.27 1.64 -6.74
CA ALA A 221 19.94 2.33 -5.49
C ALA A 221 20.68 1.74 -4.27
N ARG A 222 21.13 0.48 -4.36
CA ARG A 222 21.95 -0.17 -3.33
C ARG A 222 23.25 0.58 -3.05
N LEU A 223 23.83 1.24 -4.07
CA LEU A 223 25.09 1.98 -3.93
C LEU A 223 24.95 3.19 -2.99
N ASP A 224 23.74 3.77 -2.91
CA ASP A 224 23.42 4.89 -2.02
C ASP A 224 23.02 4.41 -0.61
N SER A 225 23.17 3.12 -0.32
CA SER A 225 22.74 2.56 0.97
C SER A 225 23.66 2.98 2.11
N MET A 226 23.07 3.32 3.27
CA MET A 226 23.84 3.55 4.51
C MET A 226 24.59 2.30 5.02
N PHE A 227 24.29 1.13 4.47
CA PHE A 227 24.98 -0.14 4.74
C PHE A 227 25.92 -0.54 3.61
N TYR A 228 26.04 0.27 2.55
CA TYR A 228 27.00 0.04 1.49
C TYR A 228 28.42 0.30 2.02
N VAL A 229 29.29 -0.70 1.89
CA VAL A 229 30.73 -0.56 2.15
C VAL A 229 31.42 -0.68 0.80
N ASN A 230 32.11 0.38 0.39
CA ASN A 230 32.83 0.38 -0.88
C ASN A 230 34.01 -0.59 -0.78
N ALA A 231 34.06 -1.62 -1.63
CA ALA A 231 35.05 -2.69 -1.57
C ALA A 231 36.49 -2.24 -1.95
N GLY A 232 36.73 -0.94 -2.14
CA GLY A 232 38.00 -0.36 -2.58
C GLY A 232 38.67 0.57 -1.57
N GLY A 233 38.29 0.52 -0.29
CA GLY A 233 38.91 1.30 0.78
C GLY A 233 39.61 0.41 1.80
N SER A 234 40.78 -0.13 1.45
CA SER A 234 41.76 -0.73 2.36
C SER A 234 43.15 -0.45 1.81
#